data_AF-A0A7J2MFR0-F1
#
_entry.id   AF-A0A7J2MFR0-F1
#
_cell.length_a   1.000
_cell.length_b   1.000
_cell.length_c   1.000
_cell.angle_alpha   90.00
_cell.angle_beta   90.00
_cell.angle_gamma   90.00
#
_symmetry.space_group_name_H-M   'P 1'
#
loop_
_entity.id
_entity.type
_entity.pdbx_description
1 polymer ?
#
loop_
_entity_poly.entity_id
_entity_poly.type
_entity_poly.pdbx_seq_one_letter_code
_entity_poly.pdbx_strand_id
1 'polypeptide(L)'
;MKRADFIYQDMRWQMLTQNRVATLGNLSELKSIIREHIASELPVSELTSSLIVALTETDDTEILGKATLVSRDFLTKLTENITEFPTGQLPVLFASLQLFAVEPGQYGLETTENPDSEINRMTGREIRNREQMQDTYREAQDLLAEAKRLRALAITALLKFFGRDEFSGIGNYIKDELAPLITALNDDGRYRPFRTSLAANISDKLYRFTVRTDDPALAELLHKLISKKYIKFGTSGFRAFVDKDFTSERSDFVTVAICNDLETSQNKGGMPVVITYDTRIGAREFALESAKVFLSRSFPVRFAEEPSPTGALVYWLREVEQNNAAGGENMTPSHNPLSTQGQRWSMENGDVAPTSVTDRIEREANILCMRGQPALKYDLQKAESEGRFVYVDMREKYTAYIADFLRSQRLDKLLADFYSQPEHRFIHNAMNGVARGYITEIFEKLGIPAESVFPMDSGKDNLLGLRFYANPEEQWILP
;
A
#
# COMPACT_ATOMS: atom_id res chain seq x y z
N MET A 1 1.65 30.32 -3.23
CA MET A 1 1.50 29.01 -2.55
C MET A 1 0.11 28.37 -2.71
N LYS A 2 -1.04 29.02 -2.41
CA LYS A 2 -2.38 28.45 -2.72
C LYS A 2 -2.58 28.01 -4.18
N ARG A 3 -1.83 28.61 -5.10
CA ARG A 3 -1.86 28.32 -6.55
C ARG A 3 -1.30 26.94 -6.92
N ALA A 4 -0.25 26.46 -6.26
CA ALA A 4 0.29 25.11 -6.52
C ALA A 4 -0.65 24.03 -5.98
N ASP A 5 -1.29 24.29 -4.84
CA ASP A 5 -2.30 23.40 -4.26
C ASP A 5 -3.54 23.31 -5.15
N PHE A 6 -3.97 24.44 -5.71
CA PHE A 6 -5.03 24.49 -6.71
C PHE A 6 -4.68 23.67 -7.96
N ILE A 7 -3.47 23.86 -8.52
CA ILE A 7 -3.00 23.08 -9.68
C ILE A 7 -2.93 21.58 -9.35
N TYR A 8 -2.56 21.22 -8.12
CA TYR A 8 -2.59 19.84 -7.68
C TYR A 8 -4.00 19.25 -7.66
N GLN A 9 -4.99 19.98 -7.13
CA GLN A 9 -6.39 19.57 -7.16
C GLN A 9 -6.93 19.42 -8.59
N ASP A 10 -6.52 20.30 -9.50
CA ASP A 10 -6.94 20.27 -10.91
C ASP A 10 -6.27 19.16 -11.73
N MET A 11 -5.05 18.73 -11.35
CA MET A 11 -4.36 17.61 -12.00
C MET A 11 -4.74 16.24 -11.41
N ARG A 12 -5.62 16.20 -10.41
CA ARG A 12 -6.09 14.95 -9.83
C ARG A 12 -7.16 14.30 -10.72
N TRP A 13 -6.82 13.13 -11.24
CA TRP A 13 -7.75 12.05 -11.60
C TRP A 13 -8.67 12.23 -12.81
N GLN A 14 -8.63 13.37 -13.49
CA GLN A 14 -9.10 13.44 -14.87
C GLN A 14 -7.97 12.93 -15.75
N MET A 15 -8.19 11.87 -16.53
CA MET A 15 -7.16 11.26 -17.38
C MET A 15 -6.34 12.39 -18.03
N LEU A 16 -5.06 12.56 -17.64
CA LEU A 16 -4.28 13.75 -17.98
C LEU A 16 -4.25 14.01 -19.49
N THR A 17 -4.34 12.91 -20.25
CA THR A 17 -4.49 12.83 -21.70
C THR A 17 -5.82 13.43 -22.21
N GLN A 18 -6.95 13.23 -21.53
CA GLN A 18 -8.26 13.82 -21.87
C GLN A 18 -8.26 15.35 -21.74
N ASN A 19 -7.44 15.90 -20.83
CA ASN A 19 -7.30 17.35 -20.60
C ASN A 19 -5.90 17.87 -20.96
N ARG A 20 -5.29 17.28 -22.00
CA ARG A 20 -3.91 17.51 -22.42
C ARG A 20 -3.47 18.98 -22.41
N VAL A 21 -4.26 19.87 -23.00
CA VAL A 21 -3.93 21.31 -23.11
C VAL A 21 -3.82 21.95 -21.72
N ALA A 22 -4.77 21.65 -20.82
CA ALA A 22 -4.76 22.14 -19.45
C ALA A 22 -3.57 21.56 -18.68
N THR A 23 -3.30 20.26 -18.81
CA THR A 23 -2.14 19.59 -18.17
C THR A 23 -0.81 20.22 -18.60
N LEU A 24 -0.62 20.43 -19.90
CA LEU A 24 0.58 21.10 -20.41
C LEU A 24 0.66 22.55 -19.93
N GLY A 25 -0.46 23.28 -19.85
CA GLY A 25 -0.53 24.61 -19.26
C GLY A 25 -0.10 24.62 -17.79
N ASN A 26 -0.62 23.69 -17.00
CA ASN A 26 -0.27 23.51 -15.59
C ASN A 26 1.22 23.22 -15.41
N LEU A 27 1.81 22.32 -16.22
CA LEU A 27 3.24 22.05 -16.18
C LEU A 27 4.10 23.28 -16.53
N SER A 28 3.66 24.12 -17.47
CA SER A 28 4.32 25.41 -17.74
C SER A 28 4.29 26.32 -16.51
N GLU A 29 3.14 26.39 -15.84
CA GLU A 29 2.96 27.21 -14.64
C GLU A 29 3.84 26.72 -13.48
N LEU A 30 3.89 25.41 -13.23
CA LEU A 30 4.79 24.83 -12.22
C LEU A 30 6.25 25.21 -12.50
N LYS A 31 6.66 25.16 -13.78
CA LYS A 31 8.01 25.57 -14.19
C LYS A 31 8.29 27.05 -13.89
N SER A 32 7.31 27.94 -14.08
CA SER A 32 7.42 29.36 -13.70
C SER A 32 7.62 29.51 -12.20
N ILE A 33 6.78 28.84 -11.40
CA ILE A 33 6.87 28.84 -9.93
C ILE A 33 8.26 28.41 -9.48
N ILE A 34 8.77 27.30 -10.00
CA ILE A 34 10.11 26.77 -9.69
C ILE A 34 11.20 27.77 -10.04
N ARG A 35 11.09 28.51 -11.14
CA ARG A 35 12.11 29.47 -11.58
C ARG A 35 12.10 30.76 -10.77
N GLU A 36 10.92 31.32 -10.57
CA GLU A 36 10.73 32.68 -10.03
C GLU A 36 10.91 32.78 -8.51
N HIS A 37 10.56 31.72 -7.76
CA HIS A 37 10.60 31.76 -6.29
C HIS A 37 11.94 31.25 -5.76
N ILE A 38 12.40 31.76 -4.63
CA ILE A 38 13.59 31.18 -3.95
C ILE A 38 13.26 29.77 -3.42
N ALA A 39 14.28 28.92 -3.29
CA ALA A 39 14.07 27.50 -3.02
C ALA A 39 13.33 27.24 -1.70
N SER A 40 13.69 27.95 -0.63
CA SER A 40 13.09 27.83 0.71
C SER A 40 11.61 28.25 0.81
N GLU A 41 11.09 28.94 -0.21
CA GLU A 41 9.69 29.37 -0.31
C GLU A 41 8.85 28.48 -1.23
N LEU A 42 9.45 27.46 -1.85
CA LEU A 42 8.74 26.57 -2.75
C LEU A 42 7.70 25.73 -1.98
N PRO A 43 6.47 25.58 -2.50
CA PRO A 43 5.49 24.64 -1.97
C PRO A 43 5.89 23.21 -2.36
N VAL A 44 6.88 22.65 -1.66
CA VAL A 44 7.52 21.36 -2.00
C VAL A 44 6.51 20.22 -2.10
N SER A 45 5.57 20.12 -1.16
CA SER A 45 4.55 19.08 -1.14
C SER A 45 3.66 19.12 -2.38
N GLU A 46 3.17 20.29 -2.76
CA GLU A 46 2.27 20.51 -3.88
C GLU A 46 3.00 20.26 -5.21
N LEU A 47 4.18 20.86 -5.38
CA LEU A 47 5.02 20.66 -6.57
C LEU A 47 5.35 19.19 -6.76
N THR A 48 5.77 18.51 -5.70
CA THR A 48 6.09 17.08 -5.75
C THR A 48 4.87 16.27 -6.12
N SER A 49 3.73 16.50 -5.46
CA SER A 49 2.52 15.71 -5.70
C SER A 49 2.04 15.86 -7.15
N SER A 50 2.05 17.08 -7.66
CA SER A 50 1.73 17.41 -9.06
C SER A 50 2.67 16.74 -10.06
N LEU A 51 3.98 16.82 -9.83
CA LEU A 51 4.98 16.26 -10.74
C LEU A 51 4.98 14.73 -10.71
N ILE A 52 4.85 14.12 -9.52
CA ILE A 52 4.77 12.66 -9.41
C ILE A 52 3.51 12.16 -10.11
N VAL A 53 2.35 12.79 -9.94
CA VAL A 53 1.13 12.46 -10.70
C VAL A 53 1.36 12.58 -12.20
N ALA A 54 1.92 13.70 -12.67
CA ALA A 54 2.16 13.92 -14.10
C ALA A 54 3.16 12.93 -14.71
N LEU A 55 4.16 12.49 -13.93
CA LEU A 55 5.07 11.44 -14.38
C LEU A 55 4.35 10.09 -14.47
N THR A 56 3.41 9.80 -13.57
CA THR A 56 2.91 8.44 -13.31
C THR A 56 1.56 8.08 -13.89
N GLU A 57 0.71 9.06 -14.19
CA GLU A 57 -0.68 8.83 -14.60
C GLU A 57 -0.95 9.11 -16.09
N THR A 58 0.09 9.30 -16.90
CA THR A 58 -0.07 9.57 -18.34
C THR A 58 0.79 8.65 -19.20
N ASP A 59 0.25 8.30 -20.36
CA ASP A 59 0.95 7.67 -21.48
C ASP A 59 1.30 8.69 -22.60
N ASP A 60 0.90 9.96 -22.44
CA ASP A 60 1.21 11.02 -23.40
C ASP A 60 2.68 11.43 -23.29
N THR A 61 3.43 11.16 -24.34
CA THR A 61 4.88 11.41 -24.40
C THR A 61 5.25 12.89 -24.29
N GLU A 62 4.39 13.82 -24.72
CA GLU A 62 4.65 15.26 -24.56
C GLU A 62 4.45 15.69 -23.10
N ILE A 63 3.38 15.22 -22.46
CA ILE A 63 3.14 15.47 -21.03
C ILE A 63 4.30 14.89 -20.22
N LEU A 64 4.68 13.64 -20.48
CA LEU A 64 5.76 12.95 -19.77
C LEU A 64 7.11 13.64 -19.99
N GLY A 65 7.43 14.02 -21.24
CA GLY A 65 8.65 14.76 -21.56
C GLY A 65 8.70 16.12 -20.85
N LYS A 66 7.57 16.84 -20.82
CA LYS A 66 7.49 18.12 -20.11
C LYS A 66 7.59 17.94 -18.60
N ALA A 67 6.86 16.99 -18.02
CA ALA A 67 6.91 16.67 -16.59
C ALA A 67 8.32 16.27 -16.15
N THR A 68 9.04 15.51 -16.98
CA THR A 68 10.44 15.14 -16.77
C THR A 68 11.34 16.38 -16.72
N LEU A 69 11.20 17.29 -17.69
CA LEU A 69 11.99 18.53 -17.72
C LEU A 69 11.70 19.42 -16.50
N VAL A 70 10.43 19.58 -16.11
CA VAL A 70 10.06 20.38 -14.93
C VAL A 70 10.57 19.73 -13.65
N SER A 71 10.49 18.40 -13.54
CA SER A 71 11.01 17.64 -12.39
C SER A 71 12.52 17.76 -12.27
N ARG A 72 13.25 17.76 -13.39
CA ARG A 72 14.69 18.01 -13.41
C ARG A 72 15.02 19.42 -12.91
N ASP A 73 14.34 20.44 -13.41
CA ASP A 73 14.52 21.83 -12.98
C ASP A 73 14.23 21.96 -11.47
N PHE A 74 13.18 21.29 -10.98
CA PHE A 74 12.82 21.24 -9.55
C PHE A 74 13.91 20.58 -8.70
N LEU A 75 14.30 19.34 -9.03
CA LEU A 75 15.32 18.59 -8.28
C LEU A 75 16.67 19.30 -8.29
N THR A 76 17.05 19.92 -9.40
CA THR A 76 18.29 20.71 -9.50
C THR A 76 18.25 21.86 -8.50
N LYS A 77 17.15 22.63 -8.49
CA LYS A 77 16.99 23.75 -7.56
C LYS A 77 16.99 23.29 -6.09
N LEU A 78 16.33 22.18 -5.77
CA LEU A 78 16.41 21.60 -4.41
C LEU A 78 17.85 21.22 -4.05
N THR A 79 18.57 20.59 -4.97
CA THR A 79 19.94 20.09 -4.75
C THR A 79 20.98 21.19 -4.59
N GLU A 80 20.81 22.31 -5.31
CA GLU A 80 21.71 23.47 -5.24
C GLU A 80 21.50 24.28 -3.96
N ASN A 81 20.25 24.35 -3.48
CA ASN A 81 19.85 25.20 -2.36
C ASN A 81 19.46 24.38 -1.12
N ILE A 82 19.92 23.13 -1.03
CA ILE A 82 19.45 22.18 -0.02
C ILE A 82 19.63 22.70 1.40
N THR A 83 20.65 23.52 1.65
CA THR A 83 20.99 24.11 2.96
C THR A 83 20.11 25.32 3.33
N GLU A 84 19.45 25.94 2.35
CA GLU A 84 18.60 27.12 2.56
C GLU A 84 17.22 26.75 3.13
N PHE A 85 16.82 25.48 3.01
CA PHE A 85 15.56 25.00 3.55
C PHE A 85 15.57 25.05 5.09
N PRO A 86 14.52 25.59 5.73
CA PRO A 86 14.42 25.59 7.19
C PRO A 86 14.22 24.16 7.70
N THR A 87 14.71 23.87 8.90
CA THR A 87 14.63 22.54 9.53
C THR A 87 13.20 21.98 9.57
N GLY A 88 12.19 22.84 9.75
CA GLY A 88 10.78 22.45 9.74
C GLY A 88 10.25 21.90 8.41
N GLN A 89 10.91 22.19 7.28
CA GLN A 89 10.54 21.66 5.96
C GLN A 89 11.25 20.34 5.61
N LEU A 90 12.28 19.94 6.37
CA LEU A 90 13.08 18.76 6.07
C LEU A 90 12.28 17.44 5.99
N PRO A 91 11.23 17.19 6.81
CA PRO A 91 10.42 15.98 6.65
C PRO A 91 9.70 15.88 5.30
N VAL A 92 9.13 16.99 4.82
CA VAL A 92 8.46 17.04 3.51
C VAL A 92 9.48 16.90 2.39
N LEU A 93 10.63 17.57 2.52
CA LEU A 93 11.73 17.47 1.57
C LEU A 93 12.27 16.04 1.47
N PHE A 94 12.49 15.38 2.60
CA PHE A 94 12.92 13.98 2.66
C PHE A 94 11.94 13.05 1.94
N ALA A 95 10.65 13.15 2.26
CA ALA A 95 9.60 12.37 1.61
C ALA A 95 9.50 12.63 0.10
N SER A 96 9.64 13.89 -0.31
CA SER A 96 9.66 14.30 -1.72
C SER A 96 10.83 13.65 -2.47
N LEU A 97 12.03 13.73 -1.90
CA LEU A 97 13.21 13.12 -2.51
C LEU A 97 13.11 11.60 -2.57
N GLN A 98 12.48 10.95 -1.57
CA GLN A 98 12.19 9.50 -1.64
C GLN A 98 11.25 9.16 -2.80
N LEU A 99 10.20 9.96 -3.03
CA LEU A 99 9.27 9.79 -4.16
C LEU A 99 9.95 9.95 -5.54
N PHE A 100 10.95 10.81 -5.66
CA PHE A 100 11.74 10.95 -6.90
C PHE A 100 12.90 9.94 -7.01
N ALA A 101 13.34 9.37 -5.89
CA ALA A 101 14.42 8.38 -5.85
C ALA A 101 13.94 6.95 -6.15
N VAL A 102 12.63 6.72 -6.15
CA VAL A 102 11.99 5.58 -6.83
C VAL A 102 11.68 5.98 -8.27
N GLU A 103 11.60 5.04 -9.21
CA GLU A 103 11.41 5.38 -10.64
C GLU A 103 9.99 5.90 -10.90
N PRO A 104 9.79 7.23 -11.03
CA PRO A 104 8.47 7.79 -11.21
C PRO A 104 8.18 7.83 -12.70
N GLY A 105 7.14 7.11 -13.12
CA GLY A 105 6.48 7.41 -14.38
C GLY A 105 6.34 6.29 -15.40
N GLN A 106 6.13 5.07 -14.91
CA GLN A 106 6.32 3.88 -15.75
C GLN A 106 5.19 2.86 -15.57
N TYR A 107 4.02 3.30 -15.12
CA TYR A 107 2.83 2.46 -14.95
C TYR A 107 2.42 1.86 -16.30
N GLY A 108 2.88 0.64 -16.56
CA GLY A 108 2.64 -0.06 -17.81
C GLY A 108 3.89 -0.44 -18.60
N LEU A 109 5.11 -0.01 -18.24
CA LEU A 109 6.33 -0.48 -18.91
C LEU A 109 6.74 -1.91 -18.52
N GLU A 110 6.13 -2.53 -17.49
CA GLU A 110 6.19 -4.01 -17.32
C GLU A 110 5.73 -4.72 -18.61
N THR A 111 4.87 -4.08 -19.42
CA THR A 111 4.43 -4.61 -20.71
C THR A 111 5.50 -4.60 -21.80
N THR A 112 6.52 -3.73 -21.71
CA THR A 112 7.56 -3.55 -22.75
C THR A 112 8.87 -4.26 -22.44
N GLU A 113 9.22 -4.44 -21.16
CA GLU A 113 10.35 -5.31 -20.77
C GLU A 113 10.00 -6.80 -20.87
N ASN A 114 8.72 -7.16 -20.75
CA ASN A 114 8.26 -8.54 -20.88
C ASN A 114 7.02 -8.62 -21.80
N PRO A 115 7.18 -8.32 -23.11
CA PRO A 115 6.08 -8.26 -24.09
C PRO A 115 5.27 -9.56 -24.16
N ASP A 116 5.90 -10.69 -23.85
CA ASP A 116 5.30 -12.03 -23.85
C ASP A 116 4.62 -12.43 -22.52
N SER A 117 4.60 -11.56 -21.51
CA SER A 117 4.02 -11.90 -20.21
C SER A 117 2.53 -12.26 -20.33
N GLU A 118 2.12 -13.28 -19.57
CA GLU A 118 0.73 -13.73 -19.51
C GLU A 118 -0.22 -12.59 -19.10
N ILE A 119 0.28 -11.65 -18.29
CA ILE A 119 -0.41 -10.41 -17.88
C ILE A 119 -0.72 -9.52 -19.09
N ASN A 120 0.16 -9.38 -20.09
CA ASN A 120 -0.11 -8.59 -21.30
C ASN A 120 -1.22 -9.19 -22.16
N ARG A 121 -1.28 -10.53 -22.23
CA ARG A 121 -2.34 -11.24 -22.95
C ARG A 121 -3.67 -11.14 -22.22
N MET A 122 -3.65 -11.26 -20.89
CA MET A 122 -4.85 -11.10 -20.05
C MET A 122 -5.37 -9.66 -20.01
N THR A 123 -4.51 -8.65 -20.19
CA THR A 123 -4.88 -7.22 -20.15
C THR A 123 -5.14 -6.60 -21.53
N GLY A 124 -5.07 -7.38 -22.62
CA GLY A 124 -5.33 -6.90 -23.97
C GLY A 124 -4.27 -5.95 -24.54
N ARG A 125 -3.04 -5.98 -23.99
CA ARG A 125 -1.92 -5.09 -24.36
C ARG A 125 -0.90 -5.78 -25.29
N GLU A 126 -1.34 -6.74 -26.08
CA GLU A 126 -0.48 -7.53 -26.97
C GLU A 126 -0.06 -6.72 -28.21
N ILE A 127 1.24 -6.50 -28.40
CA ILE A 127 1.78 -5.85 -29.60
C ILE A 127 2.01 -6.91 -30.68
N ARG A 128 1.15 -6.93 -31.71
CA ARG A 128 1.17 -7.96 -32.77
C ARG A 128 2.13 -7.67 -33.93
N ASN A 129 2.63 -6.44 -34.06
CA ASN A 129 3.52 -6.02 -35.12
C ASN A 129 4.97 -5.87 -34.60
N ARG A 130 5.93 -6.53 -35.26
CA ARG A 130 7.35 -6.56 -34.88
C ARG A 130 8.04 -5.19 -34.97
N GLU A 131 7.67 -4.36 -35.95
CA GLU A 131 8.23 -3.00 -36.12
C GLU A 131 7.69 -2.08 -35.02
N GLN A 132 6.37 -2.12 -34.79
CA GLN A 132 5.72 -1.41 -33.69
C GLN A 132 6.29 -1.82 -32.31
N MET A 133 6.60 -3.10 -32.13
CA MET A 133 7.26 -3.61 -30.92
C MET A 133 8.66 -3.00 -30.74
N GLN A 134 9.46 -2.90 -31.81
CA GLN A 134 10.80 -2.32 -31.76
C GLN A 134 10.78 -0.83 -31.43
N ASP A 135 9.85 -0.08 -32.00
CA ASP A 135 9.71 1.36 -31.72
C ASP A 135 9.21 1.58 -30.29
N THR A 136 8.19 0.84 -29.86
CA THR A 136 7.69 0.89 -28.47
C THR A 136 8.79 0.53 -27.47
N TYR A 137 9.64 -0.46 -27.80
CA TYR A 137 10.78 -0.85 -26.98
C TYR A 137 11.82 0.27 -26.89
N ARG A 138 12.17 0.93 -28.01
CA ARG A 138 13.11 2.07 -28.01
C ARG A 138 12.57 3.24 -27.19
N GLU A 139 11.31 3.60 -27.39
CA GLU A 139 10.65 4.66 -26.61
C GLU A 139 10.67 4.34 -25.11
N ALA A 140 10.37 3.09 -24.74
CA ALA A 140 10.47 2.63 -23.35
C ALA A 140 11.89 2.76 -22.79
N GLN A 141 12.93 2.42 -23.57
CA GLN A 141 14.33 2.57 -23.15
C GLN A 141 14.72 4.04 -22.92
N ASP A 142 14.27 4.95 -23.77
CA ASP A 142 14.52 6.38 -23.59
C ASP A 142 13.83 6.92 -22.33
N LEU A 143 12.58 6.51 -22.08
CA LEU A 143 11.86 6.85 -20.85
C LEU A 143 12.54 6.28 -19.59
N LEU A 144 13.03 5.04 -19.65
CA LEU A 144 13.82 4.42 -18.58
C LEU A 144 15.11 5.20 -18.31
N ALA A 145 15.79 5.66 -19.36
CA ALA A 145 16.99 6.46 -19.22
C ALA A 145 16.70 7.81 -18.54
N GLU A 146 15.60 8.48 -18.87
CA GLU A 146 15.21 9.74 -18.21
C GLU A 146 14.77 9.52 -16.76
N ALA A 147 13.97 8.50 -16.47
CA ALA A 147 13.58 8.14 -15.10
C ALA A 147 14.83 7.85 -14.24
N LYS A 148 15.81 7.13 -14.78
CA LYS A 148 17.11 6.87 -14.14
C LYS A 148 17.88 8.17 -13.84
N ARG A 149 17.83 9.17 -14.73
CA ARG A 149 18.47 10.48 -14.51
C ARG A 149 17.78 11.28 -13.40
N LEU A 150 16.44 11.31 -13.37
CA LEU A 150 15.68 11.93 -12.27
C LEU A 150 16.02 11.26 -10.93
N ARG A 151 16.04 9.92 -10.90
CA ARG A 151 16.47 9.17 -9.71
C ARG A 151 17.89 9.55 -9.27
N ALA A 152 18.84 9.63 -10.20
CA ALA A 152 20.21 10.01 -9.86
C ALA A 152 20.31 11.44 -9.27
N LEU A 153 19.50 12.37 -9.76
CA LEU A 153 19.39 13.72 -9.17
C LEU A 153 18.80 13.66 -7.76
N ALA A 154 17.72 12.91 -7.54
CA ALA A 154 17.12 12.74 -6.22
C ALA A 154 18.08 12.08 -5.22
N ILE A 155 18.85 11.08 -5.65
CA ILE A 155 19.91 10.45 -4.84
C ILE A 155 20.99 11.47 -4.46
N THR A 156 21.43 12.29 -5.42
CA THR A 156 22.39 13.36 -5.15
C THR A 156 21.83 14.36 -4.14
N ALA A 157 20.56 14.74 -4.27
CA ALA A 157 19.88 15.60 -3.32
C ALA A 157 19.79 14.97 -1.92
N LEU A 158 19.48 13.67 -1.82
CA LEU A 158 19.44 12.94 -0.54
C LEU A 158 20.80 12.91 0.15
N LEU A 159 21.87 12.64 -0.58
CA LEU A 159 23.23 12.66 -0.02
C LEU A 159 23.60 14.06 0.51
N LYS A 160 23.27 15.12 -0.24
CA LYS A 160 23.50 16.50 0.24
C LYS A 160 22.59 16.86 1.41
N PHE A 161 21.34 16.40 1.41
CA PHE A 161 20.38 16.59 2.50
C PHE A 161 20.94 16.05 3.82
N PHE A 162 21.48 14.83 3.82
CA PHE A 162 22.10 14.23 5.00
C PHE A 162 23.51 14.78 5.31
N GLY A 163 24.06 15.64 4.45
CA GLY A 163 25.30 16.39 4.70
C GLY A 163 25.10 17.73 5.43
N ARG A 164 23.85 18.09 5.75
CA ARG A 164 23.53 19.32 6.48
C ARG A 164 23.99 19.29 7.94
N ASP A 165 24.22 20.48 8.51
CA ASP A 165 24.72 20.67 9.88
C ASP A 165 23.83 20.04 10.95
N GLU A 166 22.51 19.96 10.73
CA GLU A 166 21.59 19.29 11.67
C GLU A 166 21.98 17.83 11.93
N PHE A 167 22.63 17.17 10.97
CA PHE A 167 23.02 15.77 11.08
C PHE A 167 24.48 15.57 11.51
N SER A 168 25.22 16.66 11.79
CA SER A 168 26.65 16.62 12.09
C SER A 168 27.01 15.69 13.27
N GLY A 169 26.16 15.64 14.29
CA GLY A 169 26.32 14.75 15.46
C GLY A 169 26.31 13.25 15.13
N ILE A 170 25.76 12.86 13.98
CA ILE A 170 25.71 11.47 13.51
C ILE A 170 26.37 11.27 12.13
N GLY A 171 27.21 12.22 11.69
CA GLY A 171 27.77 12.24 10.33
C GLY A 171 28.53 10.97 9.94
N ASN A 172 29.26 10.36 10.89
CA ASN A 172 29.96 9.09 10.66
C ASN A 172 28.98 7.94 10.37
N TYR A 173 27.89 7.83 11.15
CA TYR A 173 26.87 6.80 10.92
C TYR A 173 26.15 6.99 9.58
N ILE A 174 25.87 8.24 9.20
CA ILE A 174 25.29 8.55 7.89
C ILE A 174 26.23 8.09 6.77
N LYS A 175 27.51 8.45 6.86
CA LYS A 175 28.50 8.07 5.85
C LYS A 175 28.66 6.55 5.73
N ASP A 176 28.74 5.85 6.85
CA ASP A 176 29.11 4.43 6.85
C ASP A 176 27.90 3.50 6.64
N GLU A 177 26.70 3.90 7.08
CA GLU A 177 25.52 3.03 7.05
C GLU A 177 24.38 3.53 6.15
N LEU A 178 24.23 4.84 5.97
CA LEU A 178 23.11 5.41 5.21
C LEU A 178 23.47 5.71 3.75
N ALA A 179 24.66 6.28 3.50
CA ALA A 179 25.11 6.60 2.15
C ALA A 179 25.16 5.37 1.23
N PRO A 180 25.64 4.17 1.67
CA PRO A 180 25.59 2.98 0.82
C PRO A 180 24.16 2.59 0.44
N LEU A 181 23.19 2.74 1.34
CA LEU A 181 21.77 2.45 1.05
C LEU A 181 21.19 3.44 0.03
N ILE A 182 21.54 4.72 0.17
CA ILE A 182 21.10 5.78 -0.75
C ILE A 182 21.70 5.55 -2.14
N THR A 183 23.00 5.24 -2.24
CA THR A 183 23.66 4.96 -3.52
C THR A 183 23.11 3.69 -4.19
N ALA A 184 22.81 2.65 -3.41
CA ALA A 184 22.24 1.39 -3.89
C ALA A 184 20.86 1.53 -4.55
N LEU A 185 20.20 2.69 -4.42
CA LEU A 185 18.99 3.01 -5.19
C LEU A 185 19.25 3.06 -6.70
N ASN A 186 20.50 3.19 -7.16
CA ASN A 186 20.85 3.25 -8.59
C ASN A 186 21.86 2.18 -9.06
N ASP A 187 22.23 1.22 -8.21
CA ASP A 187 23.44 0.38 -8.40
C ASP A 187 23.39 -0.66 -9.53
N ASP A 188 22.21 -1.10 -9.97
CA ASP A 188 22.13 -2.23 -10.93
C ASP A 188 21.45 -1.88 -12.26
N GLY A 189 21.05 -0.63 -12.46
CA GLY A 189 20.38 -0.19 -13.69
C GLY A 189 19.09 -0.95 -14.03
N ARG A 190 18.57 -1.80 -13.13
CA ARG A 190 17.31 -2.52 -13.32
C ARG A 190 16.14 -1.56 -13.15
N TYR A 191 15.10 -1.79 -13.95
CA TYR A 191 13.80 -1.18 -13.76
C TYR A 191 13.23 -1.56 -12.39
N ARG A 192 12.79 -0.57 -11.62
CA ARG A 192 12.34 -0.59 -10.23
C ARG A 192 11.20 0.43 -10.03
N PRO A 193 10.02 0.21 -10.65
CA PRO A 193 8.87 1.07 -10.44
C PRO A 193 8.40 0.91 -8.99
N PHE A 194 8.58 1.94 -8.17
CA PHE A 194 8.07 2.10 -6.79
C PHE A 194 8.41 1.00 -5.75
N ARG A 195 8.89 -0.18 -6.16
CA ARG A 195 9.18 -1.34 -5.29
C ARG A 195 10.56 -1.30 -4.63
N THR A 196 10.97 -0.16 -4.08
CA THR A 196 12.23 -0.14 -3.34
C THR A 196 11.99 -0.43 -1.86
N SER A 197 12.29 -1.68 -1.47
CA SER A 197 12.65 -1.95 -0.07
C SER A 197 13.71 -0.96 0.43
N LEU A 198 14.58 -0.48 -0.47
CA LEU A 198 15.67 0.44 -0.15
C LEU A 198 15.22 1.83 0.32
N ALA A 199 14.18 2.46 -0.25
CA ALA A 199 13.72 3.77 0.24
C ALA A 199 13.13 3.68 1.65
N ALA A 200 12.41 2.60 1.96
CA ALA A 200 11.94 2.30 3.30
C ALA A 200 13.10 1.97 4.26
N ASN A 201 14.12 1.24 3.79
CA ASN A 201 15.30 0.87 4.58
C ASN A 201 16.11 2.08 5.05
N ILE A 202 16.15 3.18 4.28
CA ILE A 202 16.76 4.45 4.70
C ILE A 202 16.11 4.90 6.01
N SER A 203 14.78 4.88 6.09
CA SER A 203 14.04 5.30 7.29
C SER A 203 14.23 4.34 8.47
N ASP A 204 14.37 3.03 8.20
CA ASP A 204 14.68 2.04 9.23
C ASP A 204 16.05 2.28 9.89
N LYS A 205 17.03 2.77 9.11
CA LYS A 205 18.31 3.21 9.66
C LYS A 205 18.16 4.47 10.52
N LEU A 206 17.37 5.44 10.09
CA LEU A 206 17.11 6.65 10.89
C LEU A 206 16.54 6.31 12.26
N TYR A 207 15.65 5.32 12.35
CA TYR A 207 15.12 4.84 13.64
C TYR A 207 16.22 4.30 14.57
N ARG A 208 17.29 3.71 14.04
CA ARG A 208 18.43 3.27 14.88
C ARG A 208 19.32 4.44 15.29
N PHE A 209 19.32 5.53 14.54
CA PHE A 209 20.12 6.70 14.85
C PHE A 209 19.51 7.57 15.96
N THR A 210 18.19 7.52 16.17
CA THR A 210 17.52 8.24 17.26
C THR A 210 18.07 7.86 18.64
N VAL A 211 18.49 6.60 18.80
CA VAL A 211 19.09 6.08 20.05
C VAL A 211 20.62 6.20 20.11
N ARG A 212 21.24 6.82 19.10
CA ARG A 212 22.70 7.01 19.00
C ARG A 212 23.11 8.48 19.05
N THR A 213 22.17 9.36 19.38
CA THR A 213 22.40 10.78 19.57
C THR A 213 21.86 11.20 20.93
N ASP A 214 22.63 12.01 21.65
CA ASP A 214 22.18 12.66 22.89
C ASP A 214 21.54 14.04 22.62
N ASP A 215 21.60 14.53 21.38
CA ASP A 215 20.96 15.78 20.97
C ASP A 215 19.44 15.58 20.81
N PRO A 216 18.60 16.20 21.66
CA PRO A 216 17.15 16.08 21.60
C PRO A 216 16.54 16.66 20.31
N ALA A 217 17.14 17.72 19.75
CA ALA A 217 16.62 18.36 18.54
C ALA A 217 16.85 17.46 17.31
N LEU A 218 18.02 16.84 17.21
CA LEU A 218 18.29 15.83 16.18
C LEU A 218 17.40 14.59 16.36
N ALA A 219 17.22 14.10 17.59
CA ALA A 219 16.32 12.97 17.84
C ALA A 219 14.89 13.28 17.38
N GLU A 220 14.36 14.46 17.72
CA GLU A 220 13.04 14.92 17.27
C GLU A 220 12.96 15.04 15.74
N LEU A 221 13.97 15.61 15.10
CA LEU A 221 14.04 15.70 13.64
C LEU A 221 14.00 14.30 13.00
N LEU A 222 14.81 13.35 13.49
CA LEU A 222 14.82 11.97 12.99
C LEU A 222 13.45 11.32 13.14
N HIS A 223 12.76 11.50 14.27
CA HIS A 223 11.38 11.02 14.45
C HIS A 223 10.41 11.61 13.42
N LYS A 224 10.54 12.91 13.09
CA LYS A 224 9.74 13.55 12.03
C LYS A 224 10.08 13.02 10.64
N LEU A 225 11.33 12.63 10.37
CA LEU A 225 11.70 11.97 9.11
C LEU A 225 11.11 10.55 9.04
N ILE A 226 11.16 9.79 10.15
CA ILE A 226 10.63 8.43 10.24
C ILE A 226 9.11 8.41 10.10
N SER A 227 8.39 9.43 10.58
CA SER A 227 6.94 9.50 10.37
C SER A 227 6.56 9.65 8.89
N LYS A 228 7.50 10.12 8.06
CA LYS A 228 7.39 10.16 6.60
C LYS A 228 8.02 8.95 5.90
N LYS A 229 8.35 7.88 6.65
CA LYS A 229 8.87 6.63 6.07
C LYS A 229 7.97 6.17 4.95
N TYR A 230 8.61 5.89 3.82
CA TYR A 230 7.95 5.39 2.62
C TYR A 230 7.04 4.17 2.91
N ILE A 231 5.77 4.27 2.55
CA ILE A 231 4.77 3.19 2.66
C ILE A 231 5.05 2.20 1.53
N LYS A 232 5.28 0.94 1.90
CA LYS A 232 5.41 -0.16 0.93
C LYS A 232 4.09 -0.92 0.85
N PHE A 233 3.42 -0.86 -0.29
CA PHE A 233 2.14 -1.52 -0.54
C PHE A 233 2.28 -2.48 -1.72
N GLY A 234 2.59 -3.74 -1.43
CA GLY A 234 2.73 -4.79 -2.45
C GLY A 234 1.47 -5.65 -2.60
N THR A 235 1.60 -6.80 -3.28
CA THR A 235 0.52 -7.81 -3.41
C THR A 235 0.00 -8.32 -2.06
N SER A 236 0.85 -8.26 -1.04
CA SER A 236 0.54 -8.60 0.35
C SER A 236 0.07 -7.42 1.20
N GLY A 237 -0.17 -6.26 0.59
CA GLY A 237 -0.59 -5.03 1.25
C GLY A 237 0.56 -4.23 1.88
N PHE A 238 0.18 -3.27 2.73
CA PHE A 238 1.07 -2.53 3.62
C PHE A 238 1.28 -3.31 4.91
N ARG A 239 2.52 -3.55 5.32
CA ARG A 239 2.87 -4.22 6.58
C ARG A 239 3.94 -3.44 7.32
N ALA A 240 3.74 -3.21 8.62
CA ALA A 240 4.70 -2.49 9.45
C ALA A 240 4.51 -2.83 10.94
N PHE A 241 5.43 -2.35 11.78
CA PHE A 241 5.30 -2.51 13.23
C PHE A 241 4.30 -1.51 13.79
N VAL A 242 3.36 -1.98 14.61
CA VAL A 242 2.41 -1.13 15.32
C VAL A 242 3.19 -0.17 16.23
N ASP A 243 2.69 1.07 16.34
CA ASP A 243 3.28 2.17 17.12
C ASP A 243 4.69 2.63 16.69
N LYS A 244 5.19 2.12 15.57
CA LYS A 244 6.43 2.59 14.94
C LYS A 244 6.15 3.15 13.55
N ASP A 245 5.65 2.30 12.68
CA ASP A 245 5.45 2.60 11.27
C ASP A 245 4.07 2.17 10.76
N PHE A 246 3.33 1.33 11.48
CA PHE A 246 1.89 1.11 11.29
C PHE A 246 1.11 1.96 12.29
N THR A 247 0.58 3.10 11.85
CA THR A 247 -0.23 4.03 12.65
C THR A 247 -1.60 4.23 12.01
N SER A 248 -2.59 4.69 12.78
CA SER A 248 -3.94 4.94 12.23
C SER A 248 -3.90 5.94 11.08
N GLU A 249 -3.11 7.01 11.21
CA GLU A 249 -2.94 8.01 10.15
C GLU A 249 -2.39 7.40 8.85
N ARG A 250 -1.39 6.53 8.95
CA ARG A 250 -0.79 5.89 7.77
C ARG A 250 -1.72 4.85 7.14
N SER A 251 -2.47 4.12 7.97
CA SER A 251 -3.52 3.22 7.49
C SER A 251 -4.63 4.00 6.78
N ASP A 252 -5.03 5.15 7.33
CA ASP A 252 -6.01 6.05 6.70
C ASP A 252 -5.52 6.56 5.34
N PHE A 253 -4.22 6.90 5.19
CA PHE A 253 -3.66 7.28 3.89
C PHE A 253 -3.74 6.16 2.86
N VAL A 254 -3.52 4.91 3.28
CA VAL A 254 -3.70 3.74 2.39
C VAL A 254 -5.17 3.59 2.01
N THR A 255 -6.10 3.76 2.95
CA THR A 255 -7.54 3.69 2.68
C THR A 255 -7.99 4.79 1.70
N VAL A 256 -7.54 6.03 1.90
CA VAL A 256 -7.83 7.14 0.96
C VAL A 256 -7.22 6.84 -0.43
N ALA A 257 -6.02 6.27 -0.49
CA ALA A 257 -5.40 5.89 -1.76
C ALA A 257 -6.21 4.80 -2.49
N ILE A 258 -6.74 3.81 -1.76
CA ILE A 258 -7.66 2.79 -2.31
C ILE A 258 -8.94 3.46 -2.85
N CYS A 259 -9.58 4.33 -2.07
CA CYS A 259 -10.78 5.06 -2.52
C CYS A 259 -10.51 5.85 -3.80
N ASN A 260 -9.40 6.58 -3.85
CA ASN A 260 -9.03 7.35 -5.03
C ASN A 260 -8.83 6.43 -6.25
N ASP A 261 -8.12 5.31 -6.10
CA ASP A 261 -7.92 4.35 -7.20
C ASP A 261 -9.26 3.76 -7.71
N LEU A 262 -10.15 3.41 -6.78
CA LEU A 262 -11.48 2.87 -7.09
C LEU A 262 -12.34 3.88 -7.86
N GLU A 263 -12.41 5.12 -7.40
CA GLU A 263 -13.23 6.16 -8.03
C GLU A 263 -12.76 6.49 -9.45
N THR A 264 -11.45 6.50 -9.67
CA THR A 264 -10.85 7.23 -10.79
C THR A 264 -10.25 6.31 -11.84
N SER A 265 -9.59 5.24 -11.41
CA SER A 265 -8.91 4.29 -12.29
C SER A 265 -9.76 3.05 -12.56
N GLN A 266 -10.67 2.72 -11.63
CA GLN A 266 -11.55 1.55 -11.76
C GLN A 266 -13.02 1.90 -12.00
N ASN A 267 -13.43 3.17 -11.83
CA ASN A 267 -14.81 3.63 -11.96
C ASN A 267 -15.81 2.86 -11.06
N LYS A 268 -15.42 2.62 -9.80
CA LYS A 268 -16.17 1.87 -8.78
C LYS A 268 -16.66 2.74 -7.62
N GLY A 269 -16.69 4.06 -7.81
CA GLY A 269 -17.16 4.99 -6.78
C GLY A 269 -18.58 4.66 -6.30
N GLY A 270 -18.77 4.63 -4.98
CA GLY A 270 -20.08 4.37 -4.37
C GLY A 270 -20.48 2.90 -4.23
N MET A 271 -19.71 1.96 -4.78
CA MET A 271 -19.93 0.53 -4.56
C MET A 271 -19.57 0.14 -3.11
N PRO A 272 -20.17 -0.90 -2.53
CA PRO A 272 -19.78 -1.38 -1.21
C PRO A 272 -18.36 -1.95 -1.20
N VAL A 273 -17.69 -1.85 -0.06
CA VAL A 273 -16.43 -2.55 0.24
C VAL A 273 -16.64 -3.54 1.37
N VAL A 274 -15.90 -4.64 1.33
CA VAL A 274 -15.95 -5.68 2.37
C VAL A 274 -14.70 -5.58 3.23
N ILE A 275 -14.85 -5.48 4.56
CA ILE A 275 -13.72 -5.31 5.48
C ILE A 275 -13.66 -6.48 6.45
N THR A 276 -12.51 -7.15 6.49
CA THR A 276 -12.17 -8.19 7.48
C THR A 276 -10.94 -7.79 8.29
N TYR A 277 -10.73 -8.49 9.41
CA TYR A 277 -9.59 -8.29 10.28
C TYR A 277 -9.16 -9.61 10.93
N ASP A 278 -7.92 -9.66 11.42
CA ASP A 278 -7.40 -10.80 12.18
C ASP A 278 -7.52 -10.64 13.70
N THR A 279 -7.02 -11.63 14.43
CA THR A 279 -7.11 -11.73 15.89
C THR A 279 -6.05 -10.90 16.63
N ARG A 280 -5.28 -10.04 15.95
CA ARG A 280 -4.27 -9.21 16.62
C ARG A 280 -4.94 -8.12 17.45
N ILE A 281 -4.27 -7.74 18.53
CA ILE A 281 -4.65 -6.56 19.31
C ILE A 281 -4.63 -5.35 18.38
N GLY A 282 -5.71 -4.56 18.36
CA GLY A 282 -5.83 -3.37 17.52
C GLY A 282 -6.36 -3.64 16.10
N ALA A 283 -6.41 -4.89 15.62
CA ALA A 283 -6.80 -5.18 14.23
C ALA A 283 -8.23 -4.72 13.90
N ARG A 284 -9.17 -4.98 14.83
CA ARG A 284 -10.56 -4.55 14.71
C ARG A 284 -10.66 -3.03 14.71
N GLU A 285 -9.90 -2.36 15.58
CA GLU A 285 -9.87 -0.91 15.69
C GLU A 285 -9.34 -0.27 14.41
N PHE A 286 -8.22 -0.77 13.86
CA PHE A 286 -7.71 -0.30 12.56
C PHE A 286 -8.72 -0.52 11.42
N ALA A 287 -9.38 -1.68 11.38
CA ALA A 287 -10.41 -1.97 10.39
C ALA A 287 -11.62 -1.02 10.51
N LEU A 288 -12.04 -0.68 11.73
CA LEU A 288 -13.11 0.30 11.97
C LEU A 288 -12.69 1.72 11.61
N GLU A 289 -11.45 2.12 11.86
CA GLU A 289 -10.94 3.42 11.41
C GLU A 289 -10.93 3.52 9.87
N SER A 290 -10.49 2.45 9.19
CA SER A 290 -10.57 2.37 7.72
C SER A 290 -12.02 2.43 7.22
N ALA A 291 -12.96 1.75 7.88
CA ALA A 291 -14.39 1.82 7.56
C ALA A 291 -14.91 3.26 7.59
N LYS A 292 -14.52 4.06 8.60
CA LYS A 292 -14.90 5.49 8.69
C LYS A 292 -14.39 6.30 7.50
N VAL A 293 -13.19 6.00 7.01
CA VAL A 293 -12.61 6.65 5.84
C VAL A 293 -13.38 6.26 4.57
N PHE A 294 -13.62 4.97 4.33
CA PHE A 294 -14.45 4.50 3.20
C PHE A 294 -15.83 5.15 3.19
N LEU A 295 -16.50 5.21 4.34
CA LEU A 295 -17.80 5.85 4.50
C LEU A 295 -17.75 7.36 4.18
N SER A 296 -16.69 8.06 4.59
CA SER A 296 -16.51 9.48 4.26
C SER A 296 -16.37 9.73 2.74
N ARG A 297 -15.90 8.70 2.02
CA ARG A 297 -15.74 8.66 0.56
C ARG A 297 -16.96 8.07 -0.16
N SER A 298 -18.08 7.95 0.52
CA SER A 298 -19.34 7.43 -0.03
C SER A 298 -19.34 5.94 -0.40
N PHE A 299 -18.37 5.15 0.07
CA PHE A 299 -18.39 3.69 -0.05
C PHE A 299 -19.17 3.09 1.13
N PRO A 300 -20.28 2.35 0.91
CA PRO A 300 -20.89 1.53 1.95
C PRO A 300 -19.92 0.42 2.41
N VAL A 301 -20.04 -0.03 3.66
CA VAL A 301 -19.14 -1.00 4.27
C VAL A 301 -19.91 -2.24 4.73
N ARG A 302 -19.48 -3.41 4.26
CA ARG A 302 -19.81 -4.72 4.81
C ARG A 302 -18.68 -5.14 5.75
N PHE A 303 -18.91 -5.04 7.04
CA PHE A 303 -17.89 -5.28 8.06
C PHE A 303 -18.04 -6.67 8.65
N ALA A 304 -16.97 -7.48 8.70
CA ALA A 304 -17.04 -8.78 9.33
C ALA A 304 -17.41 -8.67 10.81
N GLU A 305 -18.41 -9.41 11.25
CA GLU A 305 -18.83 -9.42 12.65
C GLU A 305 -17.71 -9.95 13.57
N GLU A 306 -17.01 -10.99 13.11
CA GLU A 306 -15.92 -11.66 13.81
C GLU A 306 -14.63 -11.67 12.96
N PRO A 307 -13.44 -11.87 13.58
CA PRO A 307 -12.20 -12.07 12.85
C PRO A 307 -12.35 -13.18 11.80
N SER A 308 -12.01 -12.87 10.56
CA SER A 308 -12.38 -13.71 9.41
C SER A 308 -11.15 -14.07 8.56
N PRO A 309 -11.00 -15.35 8.15
CA PRO A 309 -9.95 -15.77 7.24
C PRO A 309 -10.00 -15.04 5.90
N THR A 310 -8.83 -14.85 5.28
CA THR A 310 -8.74 -14.34 3.91
C THR A 310 -9.62 -15.16 2.94
N GLY A 311 -9.70 -16.48 3.14
CA GLY A 311 -10.55 -17.35 2.32
C GLY A 311 -12.05 -17.03 2.44
N ALA A 312 -12.51 -16.62 3.62
CA ALA A 312 -13.90 -16.20 3.84
C ALA A 312 -14.19 -14.85 3.16
N LEU A 313 -13.24 -13.90 3.17
CA LEU A 313 -13.34 -12.65 2.41
C LEU A 313 -13.45 -12.94 0.90
N VAL A 314 -12.58 -13.79 0.36
CA VAL A 314 -12.57 -14.16 -1.07
C VAL A 314 -13.89 -14.83 -1.45
N TYR A 315 -14.37 -15.77 -0.63
CA TYR A 315 -15.68 -16.38 -0.83
C TYR A 315 -16.79 -15.33 -0.81
N TRP A 316 -16.78 -14.41 0.15
CA TRP A 316 -17.82 -13.39 0.26
C TRP A 316 -17.88 -12.50 -0.99
N LEU A 317 -16.72 -12.01 -1.45
CA LEU A 317 -16.63 -11.19 -2.66
C LEU A 317 -17.15 -11.95 -3.90
N ARG A 318 -16.75 -13.21 -4.06
CA ARG A 318 -17.09 -14.02 -5.25
C ARG A 318 -18.53 -14.51 -5.26
N GLU A 319 -18.96 -15.12 -4.17
CA GLU A 319 -20.20 -15.91 -4.12
C GLU A 319 -21.37 -15.10 -3.57
N VAL A 320 -21.12 -14.13 -2.69
CA VAL A 320 -22.16 -13.32 -2.04
C VAL A 320 -22.34 -11.97 -2.74
N GLU A 321 -21.27 -11.20 -2.92
CA GLU A 321 -21.35 -9.89 -3.56
C GLU A 321 -21.45 -10.02 -5.09
N GLN A 322 -20.80 -11.00 -5.72
CA GLN A 322 -20.90 -11.28 -7.16
C GLN A 322 -20.63 -10.05 -8.04
N ASN A 323 -19.47 -9.40 -7.87
CA ASN A 323 -19.09 -8.13 -8.52
C ASN A 323 -19.93 -6.91 -8.13
N ASN A 324 -20.82 -7.00 -7.13
CA ASN A 324 -21.54 -5.84 -6.61
C ASN A 324 -20.76 -5.07 -5.54
N ALA A 325 -19.57 -5.55 -5.13
CA ALA A 325 -18.65 -4.85 -4.25
C ALA A 325 -17.40 -4.41 -5.03
N ALA A 326 -16.82 -3.27 -4.67
CA ALA A 326 -15.63 -2.74 -5.33
C ALA A 326 -14.39 -3.62 -5.12
N GLY A 327 -14.38 -4.35 -4.00
CA GLY A 327 -13.27 -5.18 -3.52
C GLY A 327 -13.35 -5.34 -2.01
N GLY A 328 -12.27 -5.87 -1.45
CA GLY A 328 -12.20 -6.15 -0.02
C GLY A 328 -10.88 -5.74 0.62
N GLU A 329 -10.97 -5.20 1.83
CA GLU A 329 -9.83 -4.92 2.68
C GLU A 329 -9.69 -5.98 3.77
N ASN A 330 -8.46 -6.41 4.03
CA ASN A 330 -8.14 -7.30 5.12
C ASN A 330 -7.07 -6.69 6.04
N MET A 331 -7.40 -6.44 7.30
CA MET A 331 -6.42 -6.09 8.35
C MET A 331 -5.71 -7.33 8.86
N THR A 332 -4.60 -7.68 8.20
CA THR A 332 -3.72 -8.75 8.64
C THR A 332 -2.32 -8.64 8.01
N PRO A 333 -1.25 -8.94 8.74
CA PRO A 333 0.07 -9.16 8.17
C PRO A 333 0.34 -10.66 7.97
N SER A 334 -0.69 -11.53 7.99
CA SER A 334 -0.56 -12.99 7.90
C SER A 334 0.29 -13.55 9.05
N HIS A 335 1.33 -14.33 8.74
CA HIS A 335 2.21 -15.00 9.70
C HIS A 335 3.29 -14.10 10.31
N ASN A 336 3.28 -12.77 10.09
CA ASN A 336 4.31 -11.88 10.62
C ASN A 336 4.30 -11.79 12.17
N PRO A 337 5.36 -11.28 12.83
CA PRO A 337 5.46 -11.23 14.30
C PRO A 337 4.31 -10.47 14.96
N LEU A 338 3.99 -10.76 16.23
CA LEU A 338 2.85 -10.18 16.97
C LEU A 338 2.78 -8.65 16.93
N SER A 339 3.93 -7.99 17.01
CA SER A 339 4.08 -6.54 17.01
C SER A 339 3.82 -5.87 15.65
N THR A 340 3.42 -6.63 14.63
CA THR A 340 3.13 -6.10 13.28
C THR A 340 1.65 -6.15 12.98
N GLN A 341 1.21 -5.23 12.13
CA GLN A 341 -0.11 -5.22 11.50
C GLN A 341 0.06 -5.03 9.99
N GLY A 342 -0.96 -5.39 9.21
CA GLY A 342 -1.00 -5.16 7.79
C GLY A 342 -2.38 -4.78 7.27
N GLN A 343 -2.41 -4.10 6.13
CA GLN A 343 -3.59 -3.66 5.41
C GLN A 343 -3.46 -4.13 3.96
N ARG A 344 -4.29 -5.09 3.56
CA ARG A 344 -4.27 -5.70 2.24
C ARG A 344 -5.55 -5.40 1.47
N TRP A 345 -5.44 -5.24 0.16
CA TRP A 345 -6.56 -5.08 -0.75
C TRP A 345 -6.72 -6.30 -1.69
N SER A 346 -7.97 -6.73 -1.87
CA SER A 346 -8.43 -7.75 -2.81
C SER A 346 -9.40 -7.13 -3.81
N MET A 347 -9.33 -7.57 -5.06
CA MET A 347 -10.21 -7.13 -6.14
C MET A 347 -11.65 -7.65 -5.93
N GLU A 348 -12.61 -7.12 -6.68
CA GLU A 348 -14.04 -7.50 -6.59
C GLU A 348 -14.32 -8.99 -6.78
N ASN A 349 -13.47 -9.69 -7.54
CA ASN A 349 -13.53 -11.13 -7.77
C ASN A 349 -12.74 -11.94 -6.72
N GLY A 350 -12.27 -11.30 -5.66
CA GLY A 350 -11.46 -11.91 -4.60
C GLY A 350 -9.98 -12.10 -4.94
N ASP A 351 -9.55 -11.81 -6.16
CA ASP A 351 -8.13 -11.95 -6.54
C ASP A 351 -7.25 -10.96 -5.78
N VAL A 352 -5.96 -11.30 -5.70
CA VAL A 352 -4.95 -10.39 -5.19
C VAL A 352 -4.87 -9.16 -6.09
N ALA A 353 -4.80 -7.97 -5.51
CA ALA A 353 -4.58 -6.76 -6.29
C ALA A 353 -3.32 -6.92 -7.18
N PRO A 354 -3.44 -6.76 -8.50
CA PRO A 354 -2.30 -6.87 -9.40
C PRO A 354 -1.34 -5.70 -9.17
N THR A 355 -0.11 -5.85 -9.64
CA THR A 355 0.96 -4.85 -9.51
C THR A 355 0.54 -3.45 -9.97
N SER A 356 -0.18 -3.38 -11.09
CA SER A 356 -0.71 -2.13 -11.63
C SER A 356 -1.63 -1.39 -10.67
N VAL A 357 -2.35 -2.10 -9.79
CA VAL A 357 -3.23 -1.52 -8.75
C VAL A 357 -2.42 -1.20 -7.49
N THR A 358 -1.60 -2.14 -7.02
CA THR A 358 -0.81 -1.94 -5.79
C THR A 358 0.16 -0.78 -5.91
N ASP A 359 0.79 -0.62 -7.07
CA ASP A 359 1.75 0.46 -7.31
C ASP A 359 1.01 1.83 -7.28
N ARG A 360 -0.22 1.93 -7.85
CA ARG A 360 -1.01 3.18 -7.83
C ARG A 360 -1.42 3.56 -6.40
N ILE A 361 -1.86 2.57 -5.62
CA ILE A 361 -2.18 2.74 -4.20
C ILE A 361 -0.93 3.17 -3.42
N GLU A 362 0.22 2.51 -3.65
CA GLU A 362 1.48 2.83 -2.96
C GLU A 362 1.91 4.28 -3.20
N ARG A 363 1.93 4.71 -4.47
CA ARG A 363 2.28 6.07 -4.85
C ARG A 363 1.34 7.07 -4.18
N GLU A 364 0.03 6.88 -4.31
CA GLU A 364 -0.94 7.82 -3.75
C GLU A 364 -0.86 7.87 -2.22
N ALA A 365 -0.69 6.73 -1.55
CA ALA A 365 -0.50 6.69 -0.10
C ALA A 365 0.75 7.45 0.34
N ASN A 366 1.86 7.37 -0.41
CA ASN A 366 3.08 8.12 -0.12
C ASN A 366 2.93 9.62 -0.38
N ILE A 367 2.20 10.02 -1.42
CA ILE A 367 1.85 11.43 -1.67
C ILE A 367 1.02 11.98 -0.50
N LEU A 368 -0.02 11.26 -0.07
CA LEU A 368 -0.87 11.64 1.06
C LEU A 368 -0.06 11.72 2.36
N CYS A 369 0.81 10.74 2.61
CA CYS A 369 1.71 10.72 3.76
C CYS A 369 2.66 11.93 3.78
N MET A 370 3.29 12.26 2.65
CA MET A 370 4.13 13.45 2.52
C MET A 370 3.34 14.73 2.85
N ARG A 371 2.13 14.87 2.29
CA ARG A 371 1.26 16.03 2.51
C ARG A 371 0.74 16.13 3.95
N GLY A 372 0.54 15.00 4.64
CA GLY A 372 0.12 14.95 6.04
C GLY A 372 -1.25 15.58 6.31
N GLN A 373 -2.15 15.55 5.32
CA GLN A 373 -3.53 16.03 5.49
C GLN A 373 -4.39 14.91 6.07
N PRO A 374 -4.94 15.04 7.29
CA PRO A 374 -5.73 13.97 7.91
C PRO A 374 -6.90 13.53 7.03
N ALA A 375 -7.15 12.22 7.00
CA ALA A 375 -8.30 11.68 6.28
C ALA A 375 -9.62 12.11 6.93
N LEU A 376 -10.63 12.37 6.10
CA LEU A 376 -11.99 12.55 6.58
C LEU A 376 -12.52 11.22 7.11
N LYS A 377 -13.37 11.30 8.14
CA LYS A 377 -13.99 10.14 8.79
C LYS A 377 -15.47 10.39 8.97
N TYR A 378 -16.27 9.37 8.69
CA TYR A 378 -17.72 9.39 8.92
C TYR A 378 -18.06 8.70 10.24
N ASP A 379 -19.17 9.10 10.86
CA ASP A 379 -19.63 8.48 12.10
C ASP A 379 -20.22 7.09 11.84
N LEU A 380 -19.76 6.09 12.61
CA LEU A 380 -20.18 4.69 12.41
C LEU A 380 -21.63 4.46 12.81
N GLN A 381 -22.09 5.04 13.91
CA GLN A 381 -23.47 4.84 14.39
C GLN A 381 -24.48 5.43 13.40
N LYS A 382 -24.16 6.60 12.86
CA LYS A 382 -24.94 7.23 11.80
C LYS A 382 -24.94 6.38 10.54
N ALA A 383 -23.79 5.91 10.07
CA ALA A 383 -23.72 5.04 8.89
C ALA A 383 -24.50 3.73 9.07
N GLU A 384 -24.50 3.16 10.27
CA GLU A 384 -25.27 1.98 10.62
C GLU A 384 -26.78 2.26 10.55
N SER A 385 -27.24 3.37 11.13
CA SER A 385 -28.65 3.80 11.03
C SER A 385 -29.11 4.09 9.59
N GLU A 386 -28.18 4.51 8.72
CA GLU A 386 -28.40 4.76 7.29
C GLU A 386 -28.31 3.48 6.45
N GLY A 387 -27.97 2.33 7.05
CA GLY A 387 -27.75 1.06 6.34
C GLY A 387 -26.49 1.05 5.47
N ARG A 388 -25.61 2.04 5.64
CA ARG A 388 -24.34 2.18 4.92
C ARG A 388 -23.19 1.43 5.57
N PHE A 389 -23.30 1.10 6.85
CA PHE A 389 -22.39 0.22 7.57
C PHE A 389 -23.19 -0.94 8.13
N VAL A 390 -22.83 -2.18 7.78
CA VAL A 390 -23.51 -3.36 8.33
C VAL A 390 -22.52 -4.43 8.73
N TYR A 391 -22.82 -5.14 9.81
CA TYR A 391 -22.11 -6.36 10.17
C TYR A 391 -22.56 -7.52 9.27
N VAL A 392 -21.61 -8.39 8.89
CA VAL A 392 -21.86 -9.58 8.10
C VAL A 392 -21.27 -10.82 8.78
N ASP A 393 -22.09 -11.87 8.90
CA ASP A 393 -21.65 -13.20 9.33
C ASP A 393 -21.06 -13.96 8.13
N MET A 394 -19.73 -13.97 8.06
CA MET A 394 -19.00 -14.69 7.02
C MET A 394 -18.80 -16.16 7.36
N ARG A 395 -18.82 -16.55 8.65
CA ARG A 395 -18.45 -17.89 9.08
C ARG A 395 -19.47 -18.90 8.57
N GLU A 396 -20.74 -18.71 8.92
CA GLU A 396 -21.81 -19.67 8.59
C GLU A 396 -21.89 -19.93 7.08
N LYS A 397 -21.87 -18.86 6.27
CA LYS A 397 -21.96 -19.01 4.81
C LYS A 397 -20.74 -19.71 4.22
N TYR A 398 -19.53 -19.35 4.67
CA TYR A 398 -18.31 -19.93 4.14
C TYR A 398 -18.16 -21.40 4.54
N THR A 399 -18.44 -21.75 5.80
CA THR A 399 -18.34 -23.15 6.28
C THR A 399 -19.39 -24.03 5.61
N ALA A 400 -20.62 -23.53 5.39
CA ALA A 400 -21.65 -24.22 4.62
C ALA A 400 -21.22 -24.46 3.16
N TYR A 401 -20.67 -23.44 2.49
CA TYR A 401 -20.17 -23.57 1.13
C TYR A 401 -19.08 -24.63 0.98
N ILE A 402 -18.11 -24.68 1.91
CA ILE A 402 -17.06 -25.69 1.89
C ILE A 402 -17.62 -27.09 2.16
N ALA A 403 -18.54 -27.23 3.12
CA ALA A 403 -19.19 -28.53 3.38
C ALA A 403 -19.96 -29.03 2.15
N ASP A 404 -20.72 -28.16 1.47
CA ASP A 404 -21.44 -28.50 0.25
C ASP A 404 -20.51 -28.84 -0.90
N PHE A 405 -19.39 -28.12 -1.05
CA PHE A 405 -18.35 -28.48 -2.01
C PHE A 405 -17.81 -29.88 -1.73
N LEU A 406 -17.44 -30.21 -0.49
CA LEU A 406 -16.91 -31.54 -0.13
C LEU A 406 -17.95 -32.66 -0.38
N ARG A 407 -19.23 -32.42 -0.09
CA ARG A 407 -20.33 -33.34 -0.46
C ARG A 407 -20.45 -33.53 -1.97
N SER A 408 -20.36 -32.44 -2.74
CA SER A 408 -20.43 -32.50 -4.21
C SER A 408 -19.29 -33.34 -4.81
N GLN A 409 -18.13 -33.35 -4.16
CA GLN A 409 -16.97 -34.15 -4.53
C GLN A 409 -17.04 -35.59 -3.97
N ARG A 410 -18.12 -35.94 -3.25
CA ARG A 410 -18.29 -37.23 -2.54
C ARG A 410 -17.18 -37.51 -1.52
N LEU A 411 -16.58 -36.46 -0.97
CA LEU A 411 -15.53 -36.55 0.06
C LEU A 411 -16.11 -36.60 1.46
N ASP A 412 -17.34 -36.14 1.67
CA ASP A 412 -18.04 -36.17 2.95
C ASP A 412 -18.06 -37.58 3.58
N LYS A 413 -18.50 -38.60 2.83
CA LYS A 413 -18.54 -39.99 3.31
C LYS A 413 -17.15 -40.55 3.52
N LEU A 414 -16.23 -40.29 2.59
CA LEU A 414 -14.85 -40.75 2.71
C LEU A 414 -14.18 -40.23 3.98
N LEU A 415 -14.34 -38.94 4.27
CA LEU A 415 -13.76 -38.31 5.45
C LEU A 415 -14.46 -38.80 6.73
N ALA A 416 -15.79 -38.92 6.73
CA ALA A 416 -16.54 -39.47 7.87
C ALA A 416 -16.12 -40.91 8.19
N ASP A 417 -16.05 -41.78 7.18
CA ASP A 417 -15.62 -43.17 7.34
C ASP A 417 -14.17 -43.25 7.87
N PHE A 418 -13.27 -42.44 7.30
CA PHE A 418 -11.86 -42.42 7.71
C PHE A 418 -11.69 -41.97 9.17
N TYR A 419 -12.28 -40.83 9.55
CA TYR A 419 -12.15 -40.25 10.89
C TYR A 419 -13.09 -40.87 11.95
N SER A 420 -13.98 -41.78 11.56
CA SER A 420 -14.75 -42.59 12.51
C SER A 420 -13.92 -43.66 13.22
N GLN A 421 -12.75 -44.00 12.67
CA GLN A 421 -11.85 -44.99 13.25
C GLN A 421 -11.08 -44.41 14.45
N PRO A 422 -11.00 -45.11 15.59
CA PRO A 422 -10.33 -44.61 16.80
C PRO A 422 -8.87 -44.19 16.60
N GLU A 423 -8.16 -44.83 15.67
CA GLU A 423 -6.77 -44.53 15.31
C GLU A 423 -6.61 -43.28 14.42
N HIS A 424 -7.68 -42.78 13.81
CA HIS A 424 -7.66 -41.65 12.89
C HIS A 424 -8.31 -40.43 13.54
N ARG A 425 -7.54 -39.72 14.37
CA ARG A 425 -7.99 -38.48 15.00
C ARG A 425 -7.57 -37.27 14.18
N PHE A 426 -8.52 -36.38 13.90
CA PHE A 426 -8.23 -35.07 13.33
C PHE A 426 -8.08 -34.03 14.44
N ILE A 427 -6.92 -33.39 14.49
CA ILE A 427 -6.61 -32.32 15.43
C ILE A 427 -6.25 -31.07 14.63
N HIS A 428 -7.02 -30.01 14.81
CA HIS A 428 -6.74 -28.72 14.20
C HIS A 428 -6.11 -27.76 15.22
N ASN A 429 -4.92 -27.25 14.92
CA ASN A 429 -4.33 -26.14 15.65
C ASN A 429 -4.55 -24.84 14.88
N ALA A 430 -5.52 -24.04 15.31
CA ALA A 430 -5.80 -22.73 14.71
C ALA A 430 -4.75 -21.66 15.06
N MET A 431 -3.76 -21.95 15.92
CA MET A 431 -2.66 -21.07 16.32
C MET A 431 -3.11 -19.72 16.92
N ASN A 432 -4.31 -19.64 17.52
CA ASN A 432 -4.98 -18.37 17.89
C ASN A 432 -5.23 -17.41 16.71
N GLY A 433 -5.17 -17.89 15.47
CA GLY A 433 -5.52 -17.14 14.28
C GLY A 433 -7.00 -17.22 13.93
N VAL A 434 -7.34 -16.59 12.80
CA VAL A 434 -8.71 -16.46 12.28
C VAL A 434 -9.38 -17.75 11.84
N ALA A 435 -8.64 -18.85 11.67
CA ALA A 435 -9.21 -20.15 11.32
C ALA A 435 -9.91 -20.86 12.50
N ARG A 436 -9.87 -20.27 13.69
CA ARG A 436 -10.56 -20.79 14.88
C ARG A 436 -12.07 -20.88 14.60
N GLY A 437 -12.69 -22.00 14.96
CA GLY A 437 -14.11 -22.27 14.70
C GLY A 437 -14.42 -22.72 13.27
N TYR A 438 -13.75 -22.18 12.25
CA TYR A 438 -14.06 -22.49 10.85
C TYR A 438 -13.91 -23.98 10.49
N ILE A 439 -12.75 -24.58 10.78
CA ILE A 439 -12.51 -25.99 10.42
C ILE A 439 -13.40 -26.93 11.23
N THR A 440 -13.58 -26.65 12.53
CA THR A 440 -14.44 -27.44 13.40
C THR A 440 -15.88 -27.40 12.93
N GLU A 441 -16.41 -26.22 12.58
CA GLU A 441 -17.78 -26.06 12.10
C GLU A 441 -17.99 -26.75 10.73
N ILE A 442 -16.99 -26.74 9.83
CA ILE A 442 -17.04 -27.53 8.58
C ILE A 442 -17.17 -29.01 8.89
N PHE A 443 -16.37 -29.53 9.84
CA PHE A 443 -16.39 -30.94 10.23
C PHE A 443 -17.70 -31.32 10.91
N GLU A 444 -18.23 -30.47 11.78
CA GLU A 444 -19.55 -30.64 12.40
C GLU A 444 -20.66 -30.72 11.35
N LYS A 445 -20.67 -29.83 10.36
CA LYS A 445 -21.63 -29.88 9.24
C LYS A 445 -21.52 -31.18 8.45
N LEU A 446 -20.34 -31.78 8.36
CA LEU A 446 -20.11 -33.07 7.70
C LEU A 446 -20.36 -34.29 8.60
N GLY A 447 -20.65 -34.11 9.89
CA GLY A 447 -20.80 -35.19 10.86
C GLY A 447 -19.48 -35.85 11.26
N ILE A 448 -18.36 -35.15 11.11
CA ILE A 448 -17.01 -35.65 11.38
C ILE A 448 -16.57 -35.14 12.77
N PRO A 449 -16.11 -36.03 13.69
CA PRO A 449 -15.54 -35.58 14.95
C PRO A 449 -14.23 -34.83 14.72
N ALA A 450 -14.10 -33.64 15.32
CA ALA A 450 -12.90 -32.82 15.24
C ALA A 450 -12.52 -32.28 16.63
N GLU A 451 -11.23 -32.25 16.91
CA GLU A 451 -10.68 -31.60 18.10
C GLU A 451 -9.91 -30.33 17.70
N SER A 452 -10.00 -29.28 18.51
CA SER A 452 -9.27 -28.03 18.30
C SER A 452 -8.33 -27.74 19.47
N VAL A 453 -7.07 -27.42 19.18
CA VAL A 453 -6.05 -27.08 20.20
C VAL A 453 -6.27 -25.66 20.78
N PHE A 454 -7.16 -24.87 20.18
CA PHE A 454 -7.67 -23.64 20.76
C PHE A 454 -9.12 -23.42 20.33
N PRO A 455 -10.12 -24.01 21.01
CA PRO A 455 -11.51 -23.82 20.67
C PRO A 455 -11.92 -22.35 20.86
N MET A 456 -12.89 -21.88 20.08
CA MET A 456 -13.54 -20.61 20.37
C MET A 456 -14.49 -20.83 21.55
N ASP A 457 -14.20 -20.24 22.70
CA ASP A 457 -15.15 -20.26 23.82
C ASP A 457 -16.25 -19.24 23.51
N SER A 458 -17.43 -19.75 23.15
CA SER A 458 -18.61 -18.97 22.82
C SER A 458 -18.96 -18.00 23.97
N GLY A 459 -18.63 -16.73 23.76
CA GLY A 459 -19.00 -15.61 24.64
C GLY A 459 -17.99 -15.20 25.72
N LYS A 460 -16.79 -15.80 25.80
CA LYS A 460 -15.74 -15.38 26.77
C LYS A 460 -14.36 -15.18 26.16
N ASP A 461 -14.15 -15.69 24.96
CA ASP A 461 -12.89 -15.46 24.26
C ASP A 461 -12.91 -14.03 23.73
N ASN A 462 -12.05 -13.17 24.27
CA ASN A 462 -12.00 -11.77 23.84
C ASN A 462 -11.54 -11.64 22.38
N LEU A 463 -11.22 -12.73 21.68
CA LEU A 463 -10.72 -12.81 20.29
C LEU A 463 -9.47 -11.94 20.03
N LEU A 464 -8.94 -11.33 21.09
CA LEU A 464 -7.90 -10.31 21.08
C LEU A 464 -6.60 -10.96 21.55
N GLY A 465 -5.65 -10.98 20.63
CA GLY A 465 -4.28 -11.37 20.85
C GLY A 465 -4.00 -12.76 20.31
N LEU A 466 -3.40 -12.81 19.12
CA LEU A 466 -2.43 -13.85 18.82
C LEU A 466 -1.47 -13.95 20.02
N ARG A 467 -1.59 -15.02 20.81
CA ARG A 467 -0.76 -15.26 22.00
C ARG A 467 0.64 -15.74 21.61
N PHE A 468 0.74 -16.32 20.43
CA PHE A 468 1.95 -16.89 19.86
C PHE A 468 2.04 -16.55 18.37
N TYR A 469 3.23 -16.72 17.82
CA TYR A 469 3.50 -16.52 16.40
C TYR A 469 2.68 -17.51 15.57
N ALA A 470 1.76 -17.03 14.72
CA ALA A 470 0.94 -17.92 13.87
C ALA A 470 1.67 -18.27 12.56
N ASN A 471 2.77 -19.01 12.68
CA ASN A 471 3.51 -19.54 11.54
C ASN A 471 3.56 -21.08 11.60
N PRO A 472 2.85 -21.80 10.71
CA PRO A 472 2.84 -23.27 10.70
C PRO A 472 4.19 -23.89 10.31
N GLU A 473 5.16 -23.10 9.83
CA GLU A 473 6.52 -23.57 9.48
C GLU A 473 7.47 -23.60 10.68
N GLU A 474 7.13 -22.92 11.79
CA GLU A 474 7.97 -22.96 12.98
C GLU A 474 7.78 -24.28 13.73
N GLN A 475 8.86 -25.07 13.77
CA GLN A 475 8.90 -26.42 14.35
C GLN A 475 8.56 -26.49 15.84
N TRP A 476 8.52 -25.35 16.54
CA TRP A 476 8.42 -25.28 18.01
C TRP A 476 7.01 -24.98 18.52
N ILE A 477 6.01 -24.88 17.66
CA ILE A 477 4.61 -24.70 18.05
C ILE A 477 3.94 -26.08 18.13
N LEU A 478 4.54 -26.94 18.95
CA LEU A 478 3.88 -28.15 19.42
C LEU A 478 3.15 -27.81 20.73
N PRO A 479 1.88 -28.23 20.88
CA PRO A 479 1.10 -28.01 22.10
C PRO A 479 1.71 -28.61 23.37
#